data_AF-A0AAV7AZ31-F1
#
_entry.id   AF-A0AAV7AZ31-F1
#
_cell.length_a   1.000
_cell.length_b   1.000
_cell.length_c   1.000
_cell.angle_alpha   90.00
_cell.angle_beta   90.00
_cell.angle_gamma   90.00
#
_symmetry.space_group_name_H-M   'P 1'
#
loop_
_entity.id
_entity.type
_entity.pdbx_description
1 polymer ?
#
loop_
_entity_poly.entity_id
_entity_poly.type
_entity_poly.pdbx_seq_one_letter_code
_entity_poly.pdbx_strand_id
1 'polypeptide(L)'
;MKELASLHDKHLNRPTLDDSTEEEHAIEITTQEVTQMFHRCQRAVQGLQSRARNCTEQEERVLRNVVSSLAQSLQDLSTNFRHAQSDYLKRMKNREERSKHFFDTSVPLMDDGEDNTLYDRGFSDDQLVLVQQNTLMVEEREREIRQIVQSISDLNEIFRELATMVVEQGTVLDRIDYNVEQSCVKTEEGLKHLQKAEQYQKKNRKMLVILILFVLVIVLIVVLIGVKSK
;
A
#
# COMPACT_ATOMS: atom_id res chain seq x y z
N MET A 1 -2.67 -10.59 -7.18
CA MET A 1 -3.00 -9.62 -8.27
C MET A 1 -2.72 -10.17 -9.67
N LYS A 2 -1.50 -10.61 -10.01
CA LYS A 2 -1.24 -11.21 -11.35
C LYS A 2 -2.10 -12.46 -11.61
N GLU A 3 -2.22 -13.32 -10.60
CA GLU A 3 -3.09 -14.49 -10.62
C GLU A 3 -4.56 -14.12 -10.82
N LEU A 4 -5.08 -13.18 -10.03
CA LEU A 4 -6.44 -12.65 -10.20
C LEU A 4 -6.68 -12.08 -11.61
N ALA A 5 -5.71 -11.34 -12.17
CA ALA A 5 -5.81 -10.83 -13.53
C ALA A 5 -5.85 -11.96 -14.58
N SER A 6 -5.10 -13.05 -14.36
CA SER A 6 -5.16 -14.24 -15.20
C SER A 6 -6.50 -14.95 -15.10
N LEU A 7 -7.08 -15.04 -13.90
CA LEU A 7 -8.42 -15.61 -13.67
C LEU A 7 -9.49 -14.76 -14.35
N HIS A 8 -9.42 -13.42 -14.21
CA HIS A 8 -10.32 -12.48 -14.90
C HIS A 8 -10.28 -12.64 -16.42
N ASP A 9 -9.08 -12.75 -17.01
CA ASP A 9 -8.94 -12.91 -18.47
C ASP A 9 -9.43 -14.29 -18.94
N LYS A 10 -9.09 -15.36 -18.20
CA LYS A 10 -9.58 -16.73 -18.48
C LYS A 10 -11.10 -16.78 -18.46
N HIS A 11 -11.72 -16.18 -17.44
CA HIS A 11 -13.17 -16.15 -17.28
C HIS A 11 -13.87 -15.30 -18.35
N LEU A 12 -13.30 -14.14 -18.71
CA LEU A 12 -13.88 -13.26 -19.73
C LEU A 12 -13.83 -13.86 -21.15
N ASN A 13 -12.78 -14.61 -21.47
CA ASN A 13 -12.56 -15.18 -22.80
C ASN A 13 -13.27 -16.53 -23.02
N ARG A 14 -14.04 -17.03 -22.04
CA ARG A 14 -14.68 -18.35 -22.15
C ARG A 14 -15.89 -18.39 -23.09
N PRO A 15 -16.13 -19.52 -23.79
CA PRO A 15 -17.39 -19.79 -24.48
C PRO A 15 -18.57 -19.83 -23.49
N THR A 16 -19.73 -19.33 -23.89
CA THR A 16 -20.94 -19.17 -23.04
C THR A 16 -21.55 -20.47 -22.51
N LEU A 17 -21.14 -21.65 -23.02
CA LEU A 17 -21.70 -22.96 -22.70
C LEU A 17 -20.90 -23.75 -21.65
N ASP A 18 -19.84 -23.17 -21.09
CA ASP A 18 -19.00 -23.82 -20.07
C ASP A 18 -19.46 -23.42 -18.66
N ASP A 19 -19.78 -24.44 -17.86
CA ASP A 19 -20.39 -24.37 -16.52
C ASP A 19 -19.30 -24.21 -15.45
N SER A 20 -18.49 -23.16 -15.59
CA SER A 20 -17.28 -22.98 -14.77
C SER A 20 -17.57 -22.15 -13.52
N THR A 21 -18.30 -22.75 -12.57
CA THR A 21 -18.47 -22.26 -11.19
C THR A 21 -17.13 -22.24 -10.42
N GLU A 22 -16.16 -23.06 -10.84
CA GLU A 22 -14.82 -23.14 -10.23
C GLU A 22 -14.01 -21.84 -10.40
N GLU A 23 -13.96 -21.25 -11.60
CA GLU A 23 -13.27 -19.99 -11.85
C GLU A 23 -13.92 -18.82 -11.12
N GLU A 24 -15.24 -18.77 -11.10
CA GLU A 24 -16.00 -17.74 -10.39
C GLU A 24 -15.71 -17.80 -8.90
N HIS A 25 -15.72 -19.02 -8.33
CA HIS A 25 -15.34 -19.24 -6.94
C HIS A 25 -13.87 -18.90 -6.66
N ALA A 26 -12.95 -19.22 -7.58
CA ALA A 26 -11.54 -18.86 -7.45
C ALA A 26 -11.32 -17.34 -7.48
N ILE A 27 -12.06 -16.60 -8.30
CA ILE A 27 -12.05 -15.14 -8.36
C ILE A 27 -12.58 -14.56 -7.04
N GLU A 28 -13.66 -15.11 -6.50
CA GLU A 28 -14.22 -14.74 -5.20
C GLU A 28 -13.19 -14.92 -4.08
N ILE A 29 -12.61 -16.12 -3.93
CA ILE A 29 -11.61 -16.43 -2.91
C ILE A 29 -10.42 -15.49 -3.02
N THR A 30 -9.85 -15.36 -4.22
CA THR A 30 -8.65 -14.54 -4.44
C THR A 30 -8.94 -13.06 -4.17
N THR A 31 -10.14 -12.56 -4.52
CA THR A 31 -10.56 -11.18 -4.23
C THR A 31 -10.69 -10.93 -2.74
N GLN A 32 -11.29 -11.87 -2.00
CA GLN A 32 -11.40 -11.80 -0.55
C GLN A 32 -10.02 -11.84 0.12
N GLU A 33 -9.13 -12.74 -0.30
CA GLU A 33 -7.77 -12.85 0.24
C GLU A 33 -6.99 -11.55 0.05
N VAL A 34 -7.02 -10.97 -1.15
CA VAL A 34 -6.36 -9.70 -1.43
C VAL A 34 -6.92 -8.58 -0.53
N THR A 35 -8.25 -8.51 -0.37
CA THR A 35 -8.91 -7.52 0.50
C THR A 35 -8.52 -7.70 1.97
N GLN A 36 -8.44 -8.94 2.45
CA GLN A 36 -7.96 -9.24 3.80
C GLN A 36 -6.50 -8.83 3.99
N MET A 37 -5.65 -9.03 2.98
CA MET A 37 -4.25 -8.59 3.01
C MET A 37 -4.15 -7.07 3.09
N PHE A 38 -4.99 -6.33 2.36
CA PHE A 38 -5.07 -4.86 2.49
C PHE A 38 -5.41 -4.43 3.92
N HIS A 39 -6.41 -5.04 4.56
CA HIS A 39 -6.74 -4.75 5.95
C HIS A 39 -5.61 -5.11 6.93
N ARG A 40 -4.91 -6.23 6.72
CA ARG A 40 -3.75 -6.61 7.55
C ARG A 40 -2.63 -5.58 7.42
N CYS A 41 -2.32 -5.14 6.20
CA CYS A 41 -1.34 -4.09 5.95
C CYS A 41 -1.76 -2.76 6.59
N GLN A 42 -3.01 -2.34 6.44
CA GLN A 42 -3.57 -1.14 7.06
C GLN A 42 -3.39 -1.16 8.58
N ARG A 43 -3.82 -2.25 9.26
CA ARG A 43 -3.66 -2.39 10.72
C ARG A 43 -2.20 -2.39 11.15
N ALA A 44 -1.32 -3.02 10.37
CA ALA A 44 0.12 -3.01 10.65
C ALA A 44 0.72 -1.59 10.57
N VAL A 45 0.34 -0.81 9.54
CA VAL A 45 0.77 0.58 9.38
C VAL A 45 0.24 1.46 10.51
N GLN A 46 -1.03 1.33 10.89
CA GLN A 46 -1.61 2.04 12.02
C GLN A 46 -0.96 1.64 13.36
N GLY A 47 -0.64 0.36 13.54
CA GLY A 47 0.08 -0.14 14.71
C GLY A 47 1.51 0.39 14.83
N LEU A 48 2.18 0.65 13.70
CA LEU A 48 3.50 1.32 13.71
C LEU A 48 3.37 2.80 14.09
N GLN A 49 2.32 3.47 13.62
CA GLN A 49 2.06 4.88 13.97
C GLN A 49 1.81 5.07 15.47
N SER A 50 1.08 4.15 16.12
CA SER A 50 0.85 4.22 17.56
C SER A 50 2.13 3.97 18.37
N ARG A 51 3.00 3.06 17.91
CA ARG A 51 4.32 2.79 18.52
C ARG A 51 5.27 3.98 18.39
N ALA A 52 5.21 4.72 17.29
CA ALA A 52 6.06 5.89 17.06
C ALA A 52 5.95 6.95 18.18
N ARG A 53 4.79 7.05 18.85
CA ARG A 53 4.57 8.00 19.96
C ARG A 53 5.34 7.69 21.25
N ASN A 54 5.81 6.46 21.42
CA ASN A 54 6.49 5.99 22.63
C ASN A 54 8.01 5.79 22.43
N CYS A 55 8.54 6.21 21.28
CA CYS A 55 9.95 6.04 20.92
C CYS A 55 10.75 7.31 21.18
N THR A 56 12.08 7.20 21.10
CA THR A 56 12.95 8.38 21.16
C THR A 56 12.69 9.30 19.96
N GLU A 57 13.04 10.58 20.07
CA GLU A 57 12.77 11.58 19.02
C GLU A 57 13.40 11.22 17.66
N GLN A 58 14.55 10.53 17.67
CA GLN A 58 15.23 10.06 16.46
C GLN A 58 14.50 8.85 15.85
N GLU A 59 14.09 7.89 16.68
CA GLU A 59 13.32 6.72 16.24
C GLU A 59 11.94 7.13 15.72
N GLU A 60 11.27 8.09 16.36
CA GLU A 60 9.97 8.60 15.92
C GLU A 60 10.05 9.18 14.50
N ARG A 61 11.09 9.98 14.21
CA ARG A 61 11.30 10.55 12.86
C ARG A 61 11.47 9.46 11.80
N VAL A 62 12.27 8.43 12.09
CA VAL A 62 12.48 7.30 11.18
C VAL A 62 11.18 6.50 11.00
N LEU A 63 10.47 6.20 12.09
CA LEU A 63 9.20 5.47 12.06
C LEU A 63 8.13 6.21 11.26
N ARG A 64 8.00 7.53 11.43
CA ARG A 64 7.04 8.33 10.63
C ARG A 64 7.32 8.19 9.13
N ASN A 65 8.59 8.31 8.73
CA ASN A 65 9.00 8.16 7.32
C ASN A 65 8.65 6.77 6.78
N VAL A 66 8.92 5.71 7.55
CA VAL A 66 8.57 4.33 7.18
C VAL A 66 7.06 4.17 7.03
N VAL A 67 6.28 4.64 8.01
CA VAL A 67 4.80 4.59 7.99
C VAL A 67 4.24 5.28 6.76
N SER A 68 4.74 6.47 6.41
CA SER A 68 4.26 7.20 5.23
C SER A 68 4.65 6.52 3.92
N SER A 69 5.87 5.99 3.80
CA SER A 69 6.29 5.25 2.60
C SER A 69 5.44 3.98 2.40
N LEU A 70 5.15 3.26 3.49
CA LEU A 70 4.26 2.10 3.46
C LEU A 70 2.81 2.49 3.13
N ALA A 71 2.30 3.58 3.71
CA ALA A 71 0.96 4.08 3.42
C ALA A 71 0.80 4.46 1.95
N GLN A 72 1.79 5.16 1.36
CA GLN A 72 1.81 5.51 -0.06
C GLN A 72 1.83 4.26 -0.94
N SER A 73 2.73 3.31 -0.64
CA SER A 73 2.82 2.06 -1.40
C SER A 73 1.51 1.26 -1.36
N LEU A 74 0.84 1.23 -0.20
CA LEU A 74 -0.44 0.56 -0.02
C LEU A 74 -1.57 1.29 -0.75
N GLN A 75 -1.52 2.63 -0.81
CA GLN A 75 -2.46 3.46 -1.54
C GLN A 75 -2.34 3.24 -3.06
N ASP A 76 -1.12 3.18 -3.59
CA ASP A 76 -0.85 2.87 -5.00
C ASP A 76 -1.34 1.46 -5.35
N LEU A 77 -1.08 0.48 -4.47
CA LEU A 77 -1.54 -0.90 -4.64
C LEU A 77 -3.07 -1.01 -4.64
N SER A 78 -3.74 -0.31 -3.71
CA SER A 78 -5.20 -0.25 -3.62
C SER A 78 -5.81 0.38 -4.87
N THR A 79 -5.20 1.45 -5.36
CA THR A 79 -5.63 2.13 -6.60
C THR A 79 -5.52 1.20 -7.80
N ASN A 80 -4.39 0.50 -7.96
CA ASN A 80 -4.20 -0.47 -9.05
C ASN A 80 -5.20 -1.63 -8.98
N PHE A 81 -5.46 -2.16 -7.77
CA PHE A 81 -6.42 -3.24 -7.59
C PHE A 81 -7.86 -2.79 -7.92
N ARG A 82 -8.28 -1.61 -7.44
CA ARG A 82 -9.60 -1.06 -7.74
C ARG A 82 -9.80 -0.80 -9.22
N HIS A 83 -8.77 -0.30 -9.92
CA HIS A 83 -8.83 -0.15 -11.38
C HIS A 83 -8.98 -1.51 -12.06
N ALA A 84 -8.18 -2.51 -11.68
CA ALA A 84 -8.29 -3.85 -12.26
C ALA A 84 -9.68 -4.50 -12.03
N GLN A 85 -10.26 -4.33 -10.84
CA GLN A 85 -11.62 -4.79 -10.54
C GLN A 85 -12.69 -4.02 -11.33
N SER A 86 -12.55 -2.69 -11.43
CA SER A 86 -13.49 -1.87 -12.20
C SER A 86 -13.44 -2.18 -13.69
N ASP A 87 -12.25 -2.42 -14.25
CA ASP A 87 -12.05 -2.82 -15.64
C ASP A 87 -12.66 -4.19 -15.91
N TYR A 88 -12.47 -5.14 -14.99
CA TYR A 88 -13.07 -6.46 -15.08
C TYR A 88 -14.61 -6.38 -15.06
N LEU A 89 -15.18 -5.64 -14.12
CA LEU A 89 -16.63 -5.44 -14.01
C LEU A 89 -17.22 -4.77 -15.25
N LYS A 90 -16.51 -3.77 -15.81
CA LYS A 90 -16.90 -3.12 -17.07
C LYS A 90 -16.89 -4.09 -18.25
N ARG A 91 -15.86 -4.93 -18.36
CA ARG A 91 -15.76 -5.94 -19.44
C ARG A 91 -16.83 -7.02 -19.31
N MET A 92 -17.13 -7.45 -18.09
CA MET A 92 -18.19 -8.42 -17.81
C MET A 92 -19.56 -7.86 -18.19
N LYS A 93 -19.88 -6.62 -17.77
CA LYS A 93 -21.13 -5.94 -18.15
C LYS A 93 -21.27 -5.76 -19.66
N ASN A 94 -20.20 -5.35 -20.35
CA ASN A 94 -20.21 -5.22 -21.81
C ASN A 94 -20.48 -6.56 -22.53
N ARG A 95 -19.97 -7.68 -21.98
CA ARG A 95 -20.24 -9.02 -22.50
C ARG A 95 -21.72 -9.38 -22.32
N GLU A 96 -22.30 -9.06 -21.17
CA GLU A 96 -23.71 -9.29 -20.84
C GLU A 96 -24.65 -8.47 -21.73
N GLU A 97 -24.38 -7.18 -21.93
CA GLU A 97 -25.17 -6.33 -22.83
C GLU A 97 -25.16 -6.89 -24.26
N ARG A 98 -24.00 -7.39 -24.73
CA ARG A 98 -23.88 -8.02 -26.04
C ARG A 98 -24.64 -9.35 -26.13
N SER A 99 -24.66 -10.17 -25.07
CA SER A 99 -25.45 -11.40 -25.06
C SER A 99 -26.94 -11.13 -24.94
N LYS A 100 -27.36 -10.13 -24.16
CA LYS A 100 -28.76 -9.69 -24.07
C LYS A 100 -29.28 -9.22 -25.43
N HIS A 101 -28.52 -8.40 -26.16
CA HIS A 101 -28.92 -7.98 -27.51
C HIS A 101 -29.12 -9.16 -28.49
N PHE A 102 -28.37 -10.25 -28.33
CA PHE A 102 -28.54 -11.44 -29.17
C PHE A 102 -29.82 -12.21 -28.85
N PHE A 103 -30.18 -12.33 -27.56
CA PHE A 103 -31.40 -13.02 -27.13
C PHE A 103 -32.67 -12.17 -27.23
N ASP A 104 -32.58 -10.85 -27.02
CA ASP A 104 -33.71 -9.91 -27.14
C ASP A 104 -34.12 -9.67 -28.61
N THR A 105 -33.25 -10.03 -29.57
CA THR A 105 -33.54 -9.99 -31.02
C THR A 105 -34.23 -11.27 -31.53
N SER A 106 -34.35 -12.30 -30.70
CA SER A 106 -35.18 -13.49 -30.98
C SER A 106 -36.32 -13.50 -29.97
N VAL A 107 -37.51 -12.96 -30.25
CA VAL A 107 -38.44 -13.47 -31.26
C VAL A 107 -39.34 -12.30 -31.74
N PRO A 108 -39.23 -11.80 -32.98
CA PRO A 108 -40.42 -11.35 -33.67
C PRO A 108 -41.29 -12.60 -33.77
N LEU A 109 -42.37 -12.70 -33.00
CA LEU A 109 -43.43 -13.64 -33.35
C LEU A 109 -43.78 -13.23 -34.78
N MET A 110 -43.39 -14.05 -35.76
CA MET A 110 -43.99 -13.95 -37.07
C MET A 110 -45.47 -14.21 -36.82
N ASP A 111 -46.22 -13.12 -36.75
CA ASP A 111 -47.65 -13.04 -36.92
C ASP A 111 -47.93 -13.55 -38.34
N ASP A 112 -47.88 -14.88 -38.49
CA ASP A 112 -48.46 -15.55 -39.64
C ASP A 112 -49.97 -15.55 -39.39
N GLY A 113 -50.69 -15.00 -40.36
CA GLY A 113 -52.00 -14.41 -40.15
C GLY A 113 -53.07 -15.37 -39.63
N GLU A 114 -54.09 -14.73 -39.05
CA GLU A 114 -55.44 -15.25 -38.80
C GLU A 114 -55.58 -16.35 -37.73
N ASP A 115 -55.72 -15.97 -36.46
CA ASP A 115 -56.94 -16.24 -35.69
C ASP A 115 -56.94 -15.47 -34.35
N ASN A 116 -58.10 -14.94 -34.00
CA ASN A 116 -58.33 -14.02 -32.89
C ASN A 116 -58.62 -14.80 -31.59
N THR A 117 -57.64 -15.56 -31.09
CA THR A 117 -57.69 -16.19 -29.75
C THR A 117 -56.48 -15.78 -28.92
N LEU A 118 -56.42 -14.49 -28.64
CA LEU A 118 -55.43 -13.83 -27.80
C LEU A 118 -55.76 -14.09 -26.32
N TYR A 119 -54.71 -14.32 -25.51
CA TYR A 119 -54.70 -14.53 -24.05
C TYR A 119 -54.94 -15.98 -23.58
N ASP A 120 -53.89 -16.81 -23.65
CA ASP A 120 -53.45 -17.76 -22.58
C ASP A 120 -52.69 -18.96 -23.18
N ARG A 121 -51.57 -18.70 -23.86
CA ARG A 121 -50.58 -19.75 -24.12
C ARG A 121 -49.36 -19.44 -23.29
N GLY A 122 -49.41 -19.86 -22.01
CA GLY A 122 -48.26 -19.84 -21.12
C GLY A 122 -47.05 -20.50 -21.78
N PHE A 123 -45.85 -20.14 -21.31
CA PHE A 123 -44.60 -20.78 -21.75
C PHE A 123 -44.75 -22.30 -21.77
N SER A 124 -44.31 -22.96 -22.85
CA SER A 124 -44.23 -24.42 -22.89
C SER A 124 -43.32 -24.91 -21.75
N ASP A 125 -43.54 -26.10 -21.18
CA ASP A 125 -42.74 -26.60 -20.05
C ASP A 125 -41.22 -26.49 -20.31
N ASP A 126 -40.78 -26.78 -21.54
CA ASP A 126 -39.37 -26.61 -21.97
C ASP A 126 -38.90 -25.15 -21.98
N GLN A 127 -39.76 -24.21 -22.36
CA GLN A 127 -39.49 -22.77 -22.28
C GLN A 127 -39.43 -22.29 -20.83
N LEU A 128 -40.27 -22.86 -19.95
CA LEU A 128 -40.34 -22.49 -18.54
C LEU A 128 -39.08 -22.97 -17.79
N VAL A 129 -38.57 -24.16 -18.11
CA VAL A 129 -37.27 -24.68 -17.64
C VAL A 129 -36.11 -23.81 -18.11
N LEU A 130 -36.11 -23.39 -19.39
CA LEU A 130 -35.06 -22.53 -19.95
C LEU A 130 -35.04 -21.15 -19.30
N VAL A 131 -36.23 -20.55 -19.09
CA VAL A 131 -36.36 -19.28 -18.38
C VAL A 131 -35.83 -19.43 -16.96
N GLN A 132 -36.21 -20.50 -16.24
CA GLN A 132 -35.78 -20.75 -14.88
C GLN A 132 -34.26 -20.95 -14.74
N GLN A 133 -33.62 -21.67 -15.67
CA GLN A 133 -32.15 -21.78 -15.71
C GLN A 133 -31.49 -20.43 -15.99
N ASN A 134 -32.06 -19.62 -16.89
CA ASN A 134 -31.54 -18.30 -17.18
C ASN A 134 -31.63 -17.37 -15.95
N THR A 135 -32.74 -17.39 -15.21
CA THR A 135 -32.89 -16.60 -13.97
C THR A 135 -31.87 -16.98 -12.91
N LEU A 136 -31.63 -18.28 -12.69
CA LEU A 136 -30.63 -18.75 -11.72
C LEU A 136 -29.22 -18.29 -12.10
N MET A 137 -28.87 -18.39 -13.38
CA MET A 137 -27.57 -17.94 -13.89
C MET A 137 -27.41 -16.42 -13.70
N VAL A 138 -28.46 -15.62 -13.95
CA VAL A 138 -28.42 -14.16 -13.72
C VAL A 138 -28.24 -13.84 -12.23
N GLU A 139 -28.89 -14.58 -11.34
CA GLU A 139 -28.81 -14.35 -9.89
C GLU A 139 -27.40 -14.62 -9.32
N GLU A 140 -26.75 -15.70 -9.77
CA GLU A 140 -25.35 -16.00 -9.40
C GLU A 140 -24.39 -14.91 -9.90
N ARG A 141 -24.62 -14.40 -11.11
CA ARG A 141 -23.83 -13.28 -11.66
C ARG A 141 -24.01 -11.98 -10.90
N GLU A 142 -25.24 -11.64 -10.52
CA GLU A 142 -25.48 -10.47 -9.69
C GLU A 142 -24.78 -10.57 -8.33
N ARG A 143 -24.68 -11.79 -7.77
CA ARG A 143 -23.92 -12.04 -6.55
C ARG A 143 -22.43 -11.78 -6.75
N GLU A 144 -21.83 -12.27 -7.83
CA GLU A 144 -20.41 -12.01 -8.18
C GLU A 144 -20.14 -10.49 -8.30
N ILE A 145 -20.98 -9.79 -9.06
CA ILE A 145 -20.90 -8.32 -9.23
C ILE A 145 -20.95 -7.61 -7.88
N ARG A 146 -21.94 -7.96 -7.04
CA ARG A 146 -22.12 -7.35 -5.72
C ARG A 146 -20.88 -7.51 -4.86
N GLN A 147 -20.25 -8.68 -4.91
CA GLN A 147 -19.04 -8.95 -4.13
C GLN A 147 -17.84 -8.14 -4.59
N ILE A 148 -17.64 -8.00 -5.90
CA ILE A 148 -16.57 -7.15 -6.45
C ILE A 148 -16.81 -5.69 -6.07
N VAL A 149 -18.05 -5.20 -6.19
CA VAL A 149 -18.41 -3.83 -5.76
C VAL A 149 -18.16 -3.63 -4.27
N GLN A 150 -18.50 -4.62 -3.44
CA GLN A 150 -18.20 -4.57 -2.00
C GLN A 150 -16.69 -4.47 -1.76
N SER A 151 -15.87 -5.29 -2.42
CA SER A 151 -14.40 -5.22 -2.29
C SER A 151 -13.83 -3.86 -2.69
N ILE A 152 -14.37 -3.23 -3.74
CA ILE A 152 -13.99 -1.87 -4.17
C ILE A 152 -14.39 -0.84 -3.11
N SER A 153 -15.58 -1.00 -2.50
CA SER A 153 -16.07 -0.14 -1.43
C SER A 153 -15.20 -0.23 -0.17
N ASP A 154 -14.89 -1.45 0.27
CA ASP A 154 -14.03 -1.71 1.44
C ASP A 154 -12.64 -1.08 1.23
N LEU A 155 -12.07 -1.23 0.03
CA LEU A 155 -10.79 -0.62 -0.32
C LEU A 155 -10.85 0.91 -0.39
N ASN A 156 -12.03 1.48 -0.67
CA ASN A 156 -12.23 2.93 -0.65
C ASN A 156 -12.21 3.49 0.78
N GLU A 157 -12.74 2.73 1.75
CA GLU A 157 -12.63 3.06 3.17
C GLU A 157 -11.17 3.03 3.62
N ILE A 158 -10.45 1.95 3.33
CA ILE A 158 -9.01 1.82 3.59
C ILE A 158 -8.25 3.00 2.94
N PHE A 159 -8.56 3.33 1.69
CA PHE A 159 -7.92 4.44 0.97
C PHE A 159 -8.07 5.77 1.70
N ARG A 160 -9.26 6.09 2.22
CA ARG A 160 -9.49 7.35 2.95
C ARG A 160 -8.67 7.42 4.23
N GLU A 161 -8.62 6.32 4.99
CA GLU A 161 -7.81 6.26 6.20
C GLU A 161 -6.32 6.40 5.89
N LEU A 162 -5.81 5.72 4.86
CA LEU A 162 -4.40 5.84 4.46
C LEU A 162 -4.07 7.25 3.93
N ALA A 163 -4.99 7.87 3.18
CA ALA A 163 -4.81 9.21 2.65
C ALA A 163 -4.58 10.23 3.78
N THR A 164 -5.30 10.11 4.91
CA THR A 164 -5.04 11.00 6.06
C THR A 164 -3.64 10.85 6.63
N MET A 165 -3.06 9.64 6.66
CA MET A 165 -1.68 9.42 7.11
C MET A 165 -0.62 9.96 6.14
N VAL A 166 -0.94 10.03 4.83
CA VAL A 166 -0.04 10.57 3.80
C VAL A 166 -0.09 12.10 3.77
N VAL A 167 -1.27 12.69 3.89
CA VAL A 167 -1.48 14.15 3.82
C VAL A 167 -0.81 14.90 4.98
N GLU A 168 -0.83 14.34 6.20
CA GLU A 168 -0.20 14.98 7.37
C GLU A 168 1.31 15.14 7.26
N GLN A 169 1.95 14.45 6.32
CA GLN A 169 3.39 14.26 6.35
C GLN A 169 4.11 15.04 5.20
N GLY A 170 3.41 15.68 4.26
CA GLY A 170 4.02 16.44 3.14
C GLY A 170 4.59 15.54 2.03
N THR A 171 5.09 16.08 0.91
CA THR A 171 5.58 15.24 -0.22
C THR A 171 6.84 14.45 0.16
N VAL A 172 6.95 13.18 -0.26
CA VAL A 172 8.10 12.30 0.03
C VAL A 172 9.45 12.93 -0.37
N LEU A 173 9.46 13.72 -1.44
CA LEU A 173 10.66 14.39 -1.96
C LEU A 173 11.20 15.45 -0.98
N ASP A 174 10.32 16.28 -0.43
CA ASP A 174 10.65 17.33 0.55
C ASP A 174 11.34 16.74 1.81
N ARG A 175 11.04 15.49 2.15
CA ARG A 175 11.64 14.80 3.30
C ARG A 175 13.00 14.17 3.03
N ILE A 176 13.25 13.71 1.80
CA ILE A 176 14.59 13.22 1.43
C ILE A 176 15.55 14.39 1.51
N ASP A 177 15.19 15.51 0.90
CA ASP A 177 15.98 16.73 0.95
C ASP A 177 16.18 17.19 2.40
N TYR A 178 15.12 17.23 3.22
CA TYR A 178 15.23 17.57 4.63
C TYR A 178 16.15 16.62 5.44
N ASN A 179 16.05 15.31 5.25
CA ASN A 179 16.87 14.33 5.98
C ASN A 179 18.34 14.36 5.51
N VAL A 180 18.58 14.57 4.21
CA VAL A 180 19.92 14.74 3.63
C VAL A 180 20.55 16.03 4.14
N GLU A 181 19.79 17.13 4.14
CA GLU A 181 20.21 18.42 4.68
C GLU A 181 20.55 18.31 6.17
N GLN A 182 19.68 17.70 6.98
CA GLN A 182 19.96 17.45 8.40
C GLN A 182 21.20 16.58 8.64
N SER A 183 21.42 15.57 7.81
CA SER A 183 22.62 14.75 7.90
C SER A 183 23.89 15.55 7.55
N CYS A 184 23.80 16.42 6.54
CA CYS A 184 24.87 17.34 6.17
C CYS A 184 25.22 18.28 7.33
N VAL A 185 24.22 18.94 7.91
CA VAL A 185 24.37 19.85 9.07
C VAL A 185 25.03 19.15 10.24
N LYS A 186 24.54 17.96 10.64
CA LYS A 186 25.11 17.18 11.75
C LYS A 186 26.57 16.78 11.49
N THR A 187 26.91 16.46 10.25
CA THR A 187 28.28 16.09 9.89
C THR A 187 29.21 17.30 9.96
N GLU A 188 28.73 18.47 9.53
CA GLU A 188 29.47 19.73 9.65
C GLU A 188 29.69 20.14 11.12
N GLU A 189 28.67 20.00 11.97
CA GLU A 189 28.80 20.22 13.42
C GLU A 189 29.80 19.24 14.05
N GLY A 190 29.72 17.95 13.69
CA GLY A 190 30.68 16.94 14.12
C GLY A 190 32.12 17.29 13.74
N LEU A 191 32.32 17.80 12.52
CA LEU A 191 33.63 18.29 12.06
C LEU A 191 34.13 19.46 12.92
N LYS A 192 33.27 20.44 13.23
CA LYS A 192 33.62 21.58 14.10
C LYS A 192 34.02 21.11 15.50
N HIS A 193 33.31 20.12 16.06
CA HIS A 193 33.66 19.53 17.35
C HIS A 193 35.03 18.82 17.32
N LEU A 194 35.32 18.05 16.26
CA LEU A 194 36.62 17.40 16.07
C LEU A 194 37.76 18.41 15.93
N GLN A 195 37.58 19.48 15.16
CA GLN A 195 38.58 20.54 15.03
C GLN A 195 38.85 21.23 16.37
N LYS A 196 37.80 21.52 17.14
CA LYS A 196 37.93 22.11 18.47
C LYS A 196 38.67 21.17 19.43
N ALA A 197 38.37 19.88 19.39
CA ALA A 197 39.08 18.86 20.18
C ALA A 197 40.57 18.77 19.81
N GLU A 198 40.91 18.82 18.51
CA GLU A 198 42.30 18.85 18.04
C GLU A 198 43.06 20.08 18.55
N GLN A 199 42.43 21.27 18.49
CA GLN A 199 43.01 22.51 19.01
C GLN A 199 43.27 22.42 20.51
N TYR A 200 42.31 21.89 21.28
CA TYR A 200 42.51 21.66 22.72
C TYR A 200 43.66 20.69 22.97
N GLN A 201 43.76 19.60 22.21
CA GLN A 201 44.84 18.61 22.36
C GLN A 201 46.22 19.20 22.06
N LYS A 202 46.35 20.01 20.99
CA LYS A 202 47.59 20.75 20.66
C LYS A 202 47.99 21.73 21.75
N LYS A 203 47.02 22.47 22.32
CA LYS A 203 47.28 23.41 23.42
C LYS A 203 47.72 22.69 24.69
N ASN A 204 47.08 21.58 25.05
CA ASN A 204 47.45 20.78 26.22
C ASN A 204 48.87 20.21 26.12
N ARG A 205 49.33 19.79 24.94
CA ARG A 205 50.72 19.35 24.75
C ARG A 205 51.73 20.44 25.12
N LYS A 206 51.49 21.69 24.71
CA LYS A 206 52.35 22.82 25.08
C LYS A 206 52.35 23.08 26.58
N MET A 207 51.18 23.01 27.22
CA MET A 207 51.04 23.17 28.66
C MET A 207 51.77 22.07 29.44
N LEU A 208 51.72 20.82 28.96
CA LEU A 208 52.40 19.69 29.57
C LEU A 208 53.94 19.87 29.51
N VAL A 209 54.48 20.35 28.40
CA VAL A 209 55.92 20.68 28.27
C VAL A 209 56.33 21.80 29.25
N ILE A 210 55.52 22.86 29.37
CA ILE A 210 55.77 23.95 30.32
C ILE A 210 55.77 23.43 31.77
N LEU A 211 54.84 22.53 32.10
CA LEU A 211 54.75 21.92 33.44
C LEU A 211 56.00 21.06 33.73
N ILE A 212 56.45 20.24 32.78
CA ILE A 212 57.68 19.46 32.92
C ILE A 212 58.89 20.38 33.15
N LEU A 213 59.03 21.46 32.38
CA LEU A 213 60.14 22.40 32.50
C LEU A 213 60.14 23.10 33.86
N PHE A 214 58.96 23.51 34.34
CA PHE A 214 58.78 24.10 35.66
C PHE A 214 59.23 23.15 36.79
N VAL A 215 58.82 21.87 36.73
CA VAL A 215 59.25 20.86 37.71
C VAL A 215 60.78 20.66 37.68
N LEU A 216 61.38 20.63 36.49
CA LEU A 216 62.82 20.47 36.32
C LEU A 216 63.62 21.63 36.96
N VAL A 217 63.14 22.86 36.78
CA VAL A 217 63.74 24.05 37.42
C VAL A 217 63.67 23.97 38.95
N ILE A 218 62.54 23.55 39.52
CA ILE A 218 62.42 23.36 40.98
C ILE A 218 63.44 22.35 41.48
N VAL A 219 63.57 21.20 40.79
CA VAL A 219 64.56 20.17 41.16
C VAL A 219 65.98 20.74 41.14
N LEU A 220 66.35 21.52 40.12
CA LEU A 220 67.67 22.15 40.03
C LEU A 220 67.92 23.16 41.17
N ILE A 221 66.93 23.96 41.54
CA ILE A 221 67.04 24.90 42.66
C ILE A 221 67.28 24.17 43.97
N VAL A 222 66.52 23.09 44.23
CA VAL A 222 66.67 22.27 45.44
C VAL A 222 68.08 21.65 45.50
N VAL A 223 68.58 21.14 44.37
CA VAL A 223 69.94 20.59 44.28
C VAL A 223 71.00 21.67 44.54
N LEU A 224 70.86 22.86 43.94
CA LEU A 224 71.79 23.97 44.16
C LEU A 224 71.85 24.42 45.61
N ILE A 225 70.70 24.56 46.28
CA ILE A 225 70.64 24.90 47.71
C ILE A 225 71.30 23.79 48.53
N GLY A 226 71.01 22.52 48.23
CA GLY A 226 71.60 21.38 48.93
C GLY A 226 73.11 21.26 48.76
N VAL A 227 73.65 21.59 47.58
CA VAL A 227 75.10 21.59 47.31
C VAL A 227 75.78 22.80 47.95
N LYS A 228 75.17 23.99 47.89
CA LYS A 228 75.72 25.21 48.52
C LYS A 228 75.68 25.16 50.05
N SER A 229 74.78 24.35 50.62
CA SER A 229 74.67 24.14 52.06
C SER A 229 75.62 23.07 52.61
N LYS A 230 76.45 22.43 51.76
CA LYS A 230 77.57 21.58 52.15
C LYS A 230 78.89 22.33 51.98
#